data_AF-A0AAF0ECG6-F1
#
_entry.id   AF-A0AAF0ECG6-F1
#
_cell.length_a   1.000
_cell.length_b   1.000
_cell.length_c   1.000
_cell.angle_alpha   90.00
_cell.angle_beta   90.00
_cell.angle_gamma   90.00
#
_symmetry.space_group_name_H-M   'P 1'
#
loop_
_entity.id
_entity.type
_entity.pdbx_description
1 polymer ?
#
loop_
_entity_poly.entity_id
_entity_poly.type
_entity_poly.pdbx_seq_one_letter_code
_entity_poly.pdbx_strand_id
1 'polypeptide(L)'
;MQDFSTALQAWKEVHLDTFHETIIDAADHIGQAHERSIVARQHLAERTREFKRQPADVQLQDIRALLKQYQAEIDALTSRAKQSEAAVLDVQKRFKSVPDPYPILEALVDATIHEQDLSQMRAHIVQLQLECSEWEQRCMTAEERLRLSSEDEAKSTQLVDEAIASTTQRFQRQQERLEHELKAAHAHIRELRESHEFMTSRLGLYGDPSLDQSQVDAWMHDIERAKERASKAEAQVVHMHTTLQRQHESQAKDMQDRIAVLESQLTESHRERTLLEQEQAKVETLRAAMLQQQDTYASAAKAWEQERAALQRPSDHGDMQQNLEDSQTCTNDAATESTAPLQVLSVQEHPLANETTTDRSTEREKLIAERTRLSEALASEKAKVQQLESDLSQRVSTTGGAVGLLPVVTSQRDRFRSRTAELEQELQNQSHMLQELREQLSSARATTRGLQEKLRTTQDRGSHDGDSSAVDMPYPGGIGMHLRDSTQGSDHPWEPIRSHVRGFG
;
A
#
# COMPACT_ATOMS: atom_id res chain seq x y z
N MET A 1 29.88 -17.95 16.13
CA MET A 1 29.23 -18.72 17.24
C MET A 1 30.22 -19.14 18.33
N GLN A 2 31.48 -19.53 18.02
CA GLN A 2 32.46 -19.90 19.04
C GLN A 2 32.81 -18.74 20.00
N ASP A 3 32.81 -17.50 19.51
CA ASP A 3 33.08 -16.32 20.36
C ASP A 3 31.94 -16.03 21.36
N PHE A 4 30.69 -16.24 20.94
CA PHE A 4 29.51 -15.98 21.77
C PHE A 4 29.41 -16.95 22.96
N SER A 5 29.60 -18.25 22.70
CA SER A 5 29.60 -19.26 23.77
C SER A 5 30.74 -19.03 24.77
N THR A 6 31.93 -18.67 24.26
CA THR A 6 33.11 -18.42 25.09
C THR A 6 32.93 -17.16 25.92
N ALA A 7 32.38 -16.09 25.33
CA ALA A 7 32.08 -14.85 26.03
C ALA A 7 30.99 -15.03 27.10
N LEU A 8 29.90 -15.74 26.78
CA LEU A 8 28.84 -16.04 27.74
C LEU A 8 29.37 -16.86 28.92
N GLN A 9 30.26 -17.82 28.64
CA GLN A 9 30.89 -18.64 29.67
C GLN A 9 31.87 -17.82 30.53
N ALA A 10 32.65 -16.91 29.93
CA ALA A 10 33.49 -15.97 30.66
C ALA A 10 32.66 -15.05 31.59
N TRP A 11 31.54 -14.49 31.11
CA TRP A 11 30.61 -13.70 31.95
C TRP A 11 29.98 -14.53 33.07
N LYS A 12 29.72 -15.81 32.83
CA LYS A 12 29.20 -16.74 33.85
C LYS A 12 30.23 -17.02 34.94
N GLU A 13 31.50 -17.20 34.58
CA GLU A 13 32.61 -17.48 35.50
C GLU A 13 32.98 -16.27 36.38
N VAL A 14 32.65 -15.04 35.95
CA VAL A 14 32.83 -13.84 36.78
C VAL A 14 31.93 -13.84 38.01
N HIS A 15 30.74 -14.46 37.91
CA HIS A 15 29.72 -14.48 38.98
C HIS A 15 29.51 -13.09 39.60
N LEU A 16 29.04 -12.13 38.79
CA LEU A 16 28.92 -10.71 39.14
C LEU A 16 28.27 -10.45 40.50
N ASP A 17 27.23 -11.20 40.87
CA ASP A 17 26.53 -11.02 42.15
C ASP A 17 27.46 -11.30 43.34
N THR A 18 28.11 -12.46 43.34
CA THR A 18 29.06 -12.82 44.41
C THR A 18 30.29 -11.92 44.42
N PHE A 19 30.72 -11.48 43.25
CA PHE A 19 31.87 -10.58 43.14
C PHE A 19 31.54 -9.17 43.63
N HIS A 20 30.32 -8.68 43.38
CA HIS A 20 29.83 -7.42 43.90
C HIS A 20 29.80 -7.44 45.44
N GLU A 21 29.31 -8.52 46.05
CA GLU A 21 29.36 -8.71 47.51
C GLU A 21 30.81 -8.64 48.03
N THR A 22 31.75 -9.33 47.38
CA THR A 22 33.17 -9.28 47.82
C THR A 22 33.80 -7.89 47.70
N ILE A 23 33.39 -7.07 46.72
CA ILE A 23 33.84 -5.68 46.60
C ILE A 23 33.24 -4.83 47.71
N ILE A 24 31.95 -5.00 48.01
CA ILE A 24 31.28 -4.27 49.09
C ILE A 24 31.98 -4.57 50.42
N ASP A 25 32.23 -5.83 50.73
CA ASP A 25 32.94 -6.24 51.95
C ASP A 25 34.35 -5.64 52.02
N ALA A 26 35.09 -5.63 50.91
CA ALA A 26 36.41 -5.03 50.83
C ALA A 26 36.36 -3.50 51.01
N ALA A 27 35.37 -2.83 50.42
CA ALA A 27 35.16 -1.40 50.56
C ALA A 27 34.82 -1.02 52.00
N ASP A 28 33.96 -1.79 52.66
CA ASP A 28 33.61 -1.61 54.06
C ASP A 28 34.83 -1.80 54.98
N HIS A 29 35.65 -2.82 54.74
CA HIS A 29 36.89 -3.01 55.48
C HIS A 29 37.88 -1.86 55.31
N ILE A 30 38.04 -1.34 54.09
CA ILE A 30 38.89 -0.18 53.81
C ILE A 30 38.32 1.08 54.47
N GLY A 31 37.00 1.26 54.45
CA GLY A 31 36.30 2.36 55.11
C GLY A 31 36.51 2.36 56.62
N GLN A 32 36.32 1.22 57.28
CA GLN A 32 36.60 1.06 58.71
C GLN A 32 38.08 1.30 59.05
N ALA A 33 39.00 0.80 58.21
CA ALA A 33 40.44 1.05 58.40
C ALA A 33 40.79 2.54 58.21
N HIS A 34 40.09 3.24 57.33
CA HIS A 34 40.25 4.68 57.15
C HIS A 34 39.79 5.47 58.38
N GLU A 35 38.60 5.16 58.91
CA GLU A 35 38.07 5.79 60.12
C GLU A 35 38.98 5.56 61.33
N ARG A 36 39.47 4.32 61.52
CA ARG A 36 40.46 3.99 62.58
C ARG A 36 41.74 4.80 62.45
N SER A 37 42.24 5.02 61.23
CA SER A 37 43.44 5.85 60.99
C SER A 37 43.20 7.33 61.32
N ILE A 38 42.01 7.87 61.04
CA ILE A 38 41.66 9.25 61.42
C ILE A 38 41.71 9.41 62.95
N VAL A 39 41.07 8.49 63.68
CA VAL A 39 41.06 8.50 65.16
C VAL A 39 42.48 8.31 65.72
N ALA A 40 43.26 7.37 65.16
CA ALA A 40 44.63 7.13 65.59
C ALA A 40 45.55 8.34 65.34
N ARG A 41 45.39 9.04 64.21
CA ARG A 41 46.11 10.31 63.94
C ARG A 41 45.75 11.41 64.93
N GLN A 42 44.47 11.56 65.28
CA GLN A 42 44.02 12.52 66.29
C GLN A 42 44.66 12.21 67.66
N HIS A 43 44.58 10.95 68.09
CA HIS A 43 45.19 10.49 69.34
C HIS A 43 46.72 10.66 69.37
N LEU A 44 47.42 10.38 68.26
CA LEU A 44 48.86 10.62 68.13
C LEU A 44 49.21 12.11 68.23
N ALA A 45 48.40 13.00 67.64
CA ALA A 45 48.59 14.44 67.73
C ALA A 45 48.42 14.94 69.16
N GLU A 46 47.41 14.46 69.89
CA GLU A 46 47.17 14.75 71.31
C GLU A 46 48.33 14.25 72.19
N ARG A 47 48.71 12.97 72.05
CA ARG A 47 49.86 12.36 72.75
C ARG A 47 51.16 13.12 72.50
N THR A 48 51.38 13.59 71.28
CA THR A 48 52.58 14.38 70.93
C THR A 48 52.56 15.76 71.57
N ARG A 49 51.38 16.38 71.69
CA ARG A 49 51.21 17.66 72.38
C ARG A 49 51.42 17.51 73.89
N GLU A 50 50.90 16.44 74.49
CA GLU A 50 51.10 16.12 75.90
C GLU A 50 52.57 15.82 76.22
N PHE A 51 53.23 15.01 75.39
CA PHE A 51 54.66 14.71 75.51
C PHE A 51 55.53 15.98 75.53
N LYS A 52 55.26 16.94 74.62
CA LYS A 52 55.96 18.24 74.58
C LYS A 52 55.79 19.06 75.85
N ARG A 53 54.73 18.83 76.64
CA ARG A 53 54.42 19.58 77.87
C ARG A 53 55.10 18.99 79.12
N GLN A 54 55.57 17.75 79.06
CA GLN A 54 56.21 17.05 80.19
C GLN A 54 57.65 17.56 80.46
N PRO A 55 58.19 17.38 81.69
CA PRO A 55 59.60 17.68 82.00
C PRO A 55 60.56 16.65 81.38
N ALA A 56 61.83 17.06 81.16
CA ALA A 56 62.82 16.30 80.38
C ALA A 56 63.10 14.86 80.88
N ASP A 57 63.08 14.63 82.20
CA ASP A 57 63.31 13.29 82.78
C ASP A 57 62.19 12.29 82.45
N VAL A 58 60.95 12.77 82.30
CA VAL A 58 59.78 11.95 81.93
C VAL A 58 59.71 11.76 80.41
N GLN A 59 60.07 12.80 79.64
CA GLN A 59 60.14 12.71 78.17
C GLN A 59 61.09 11.60 77.69
N LEU A 60 62.23 11.40 78.36
CA LEU A 60 63.16 10.32 78.01
C LEU A 60 62.58 8.91 78.26
N GLN A 61 61.63 8.78 79.20
CA GLN A 61 60.94 7.52 79.49
C GLN A 61 59.80 7.26 78.49
N ASP A 62 59.02 8.29 78.14
CA ASP A 62 57.82 8.17 77.32
C ASP A 62 58.08 8.17 75.80
N ILE A 63 59.25 8.64 75.33
CA ILE A 63 59.57 8.74 73.89
C ILE A 63 59.51 7.39 73.17
N ARG A 64 59.91 6.30 73.84
CA ARG A 64 59.81 4.94 73.28
C ARG A 64 58.36 4.52 73.06
N ALA A 65 57.46 4.87 73.99
CA ALA A 65 56.05 4.55 73.87
C ALA A 65 55.39 5.35 72.73
N LEU A 66 55.74 6.62 72.58
CA LEU A 66 55.24 7.47 71.49
C LEU A 66 55.72 6.98 70.12
N LEU A 67 57.01 6.66 69.97
CA LEU A 67 57.56 6.10 68.72
C LEU A 67 56.90 4.77 68.36
N LYS A 68 56.59 3.92 69.34
CA LYS A 68 55.86 2.66 69.10
C LYS A 68 54.44 2.89 68.59
N GLN A 69 53.75 3.92 69.05
CA GLN A 69 52.41 4.29 68.56
C GLN A 69 52.49 4.85 67.12
N TYR A 70 53.49 5.66 66.81
CA TYR A 70 53.73 6.12 65.43
C TYR A 70 54.05 4.96 64.49
N GLN A 71 54.90 4.03 64.90
CA GLN A 71 55.22 2.85 64.10
C GLN A 71 53.98 1.98 63.86
N ALA A 72 53.15 1.76 64.90
CA ALA A 72 51.91 1.01 64.75
C ALA A 72 50.94 1.64 63.74
N GLU A 73 50.84 2.98 63.70
CA GLU A 73 50.02 3.68 62.71
C GLU A 73 50.61 3.61 61.30
N ILE A 74 51.95 3.69 61.15
CA ILE A 74 52.64 3.50 59.87
C ILE A 74 52.39 2.08 59.34
N ASP A 75 52.49 1.07 60.19
CA ASP A 75 52.24 -0.33 59.82
C ASP A 75 50.75 -0.53 59.44
N ALA A 76 49.82 0.09 60.16
CA ALA A 76 48.40 0.06 59.86
C ALA A 76 48.07 0.73 58.52
N LEU A 77 48.67 1.90 58.23
CA LEU A 77 48.53 2.59 56.95
C LEU A 77 49.12 1.77 55.79
N THR A 78 50.28 1.15 55.99
CA THR A 78 50.91 0.27 55.00
C THR A 78 50.06 -0.97 54.73
N SER A 79 49.47 -1.55 55.77
CA SER A 79 48.54 -2.68 55.66
C SER A 79 47.28 -2.29 54.88
N ARG A 80 46.68 -1.13 55.19
CA ARG A 80 45.51 -0.61 54.47
C ARG A 80 45.83 -0.39 52.99
N ALA A 81 46.97 0.22 52.67
CA ALA A 81 47.40 0.46 51.29
C ALA A 81 47.51 -0.86 50.51
N LYS A 82 48.17 -1.86 51.08
CA LYS A 82 48.28 -3.21 50.50
C LYS A 82 46.92 -3.86 50.27
N GLN A 83 45.99 -3.73 51.22
CA GLN A 83 44.64 -4.29 51.09
C GLN A 83 43.83 -3.58 49.99
N SER A 84 43.90 -2.25 49.90
CA SER A 84 43.23 -1.50 48.84
C SER A 84 43.82 -1.78 47.46
N GLU A 85 45.14 -1.90 47.34
CA GLU A 85 45.82 -2.25 46.09
C GLU A 85 45.48 -3.67 45.65
N ALA A 86 45.44 -4.63 46.59
CA ALA A 86 45.06 -6.00 46.32
C ALA A 86 43.61 -6.09 45.79
N ALA A 87 42.67 -5.38 46.41
CA ALA A 87 41.28 -5.34 45.96
C ALA A 87 41.15 -4.80 44.52
N VAL A 88 41.82 -3.69 44.21
CA VAL A 88 41.79 -3.08 42.86
C VAL A 88 42.41 -4.01 41.81
N LEU A 89 43.54 -4.65 42.13
CA LEU A 89 44.20 -5.57 41.20
C LEU A 89 43.36 -6.83 40.95
N ASP A 90 42.65 -7.33 41.96
CA ASP A 90 41.78 -8.49 41.79
C ASP A 90 40.54 -8.18 40.95
N VAL A 91 39.99 -6.96 41.07
CA VAL A 91 38.96 -6.45 40.13
C VAL A 91 39.51 -6.41 38.70
N GLN A 92 40.69 -5.81 38.51
CA GLN A 92 41.30 -5.66 37.20
C GLN A 92 41.56 -7.03 36.53
N LYS A 93 42.07 -8.02 37.27
CA LYS A 93 42.32 -9.36 36.74
C LYS A 93 41.05 -10.03 36.23
N ARG A 94 39.94 -9.91 36.96
CA ARG A 94 38.67 -10.55 36.60
C ARG A 94 38.02 -9.91 35.37
N PHE A 95 38.07 -8.59 35.24
CA PHE A 95 37.48 -7.92 34.07
C PHE A 95 38.39 -7.92 32.85
N LYS A 96 39.71 -8.05 33.00
CA LYS A 96 40.63 -8.12 31.87
C LYS A 96 40.38 -9.35 30.97
N SER A 97 39.92 -10.45 31.55
CA SER A 97 39.66 -11.70 30.81
C SER A 97 38.31 -11.73 30.09
N VAL A 98 37.45 -10.73 30.29
CA VAL A 98 36.05 -10.78 29.87
C VAL A 98 35.83 -9.82 28.71
N PRO A 99 35.25 -10.28 27.59
CA PRO A 99 34.94 -9.43 26.45
C PRO A 99 33.76 -8.49 26.73
N ASP A 100 33.71 -7.36 26.02
CA ASP A 100 32.62 -6.36 26.10
C ASP A 100 31.24 -7.02 25.88
N PRO A 101 30.26 -6.82 26.77
CA PRO A 101 28.94 -7.44 26.63
C PRO A 101 28.04 -6.69 25.64
N TYR A 102 28.31 -5.43 25.32
CA TYR A 102 27.48 -4.64 24.41
C TYR A 102 27.30 -5.27 23.02
N PRO A 103 28.35 -5.65 22.26
CA PRO A 103 28.19 -6.24 20.93
C PRO A 103 27.44 -7.58 20.96
N ILE A 104 27.50 -8.30 22.08
CA ILE A 104 26.82 -9.58 22.29
C ILE A 104 25.32 -9.35 22.49
N LEU A 105 24.95 -8.33 23.27
CA LEU A 105 23.57 -7.94 23.50
C LEU A 105 22.95 -7.32 22.24
N GLU A 106 23.69 -6.50 21.50
CA GLU A 106 23.27 -5.95 20.22
C GLU A 106 23.00 -7.07 19.20
N ALA A 107 23.93 -8.02 19.04
CA ALA A 107 23.73 -9.17 18.16
C ALA A 107 22.56 -10.07 18.59
N LEU A 108 22.26 -10.19 19.89
CA LEU A 108 21.08 -10.89 20.38
C LEU A 108 19.79 -10.15 20.05
N VAL A 109 19.75 -8.84 20.27
CA VAL A 109 18.59 -8.00 19.90
C VAL A 109 18.34 -8.10 18.41
N ASP A 110 19.37 -7.95 17.59
CA ASP A 110 19.28 -8.12 16.14
C ASP A 110 18.78 -9.52 15.79
N ALA A 111 19.35 -10.58 16.37
CA ALA A 111 18.90 -11.95 16.11
C ALA A 111 17.41 -12.15 16.48
N THR A 112 16.93 -11.57 17.58
CA THR A 112 15.52 -11.65 17.98
C THR A 112 14.59 -10.90 17.04
N ILE A 113 15.01 -9.74 16.52
CA ILE A 113 14.24 -8.99 15.52
C ILE A 113 14.16 -9.80 14.23
N HIS A 114 15.28 -10.35 13.76
CA HIS A 114 15.31 -11.21 12.57
C HIS A 114 14.45 -12.48 12.74
N GLU A 115 14.43 -13.09 13.92
CA GLU A 115 13.58 -14.25 14.21
C GLU A 115 12.09 -13.89 14.19
N GLN A 116 11.72 -12.72 14.73
CA GLN A 116 10.35 -12.20 14.63
C GLN A 116 9.95 -11.96 13.17
N ASP A 117 10.79 -11.31 12.37
CA ASP A 117 10.53 -11.06 10.96
C ASP A 117 10.38 -12.36 10.17
N LEU A 118 11.27 -13.34 10.41
CA LEU A 118 11.16 -14.67 9.80
C LEU A 118 9.86 -15.38 10.19
N SER A 119 9.41 -15.24 11.44
CA SER A 119 8.13 -15.80 11.89
C SER A 119 6.93 -15.15 11.19
N GLN A 120 6.96 -13.83 11.00
CA GLN A 120 5.91 -13.08 10.29
C GLN A 120 5.88 -13.44 8.81
N MET A 121 7.04 -13.54 8.16
CA MET A 121 7.14 -13.96 6.77
C MET A 121 6.64 -15.39 6.57
N ARG A 122 6.95 -16.31 7.50
CA ARG A 122 6.41 -17.68 7.49
C ARG A 122 4.88 -17.69 7.64
N ALA A 123 4.34 -16.87 8.54
CA ALA A 123 2.89 -16.74 8.70
C ALA A 123 2.23 -16.22 7.42
N HIS A 124 2.82 -15.21 6.78
CA HIS A 124 2.32 -14.65 5.52
C HIS A 124 2.38 -15.66 4.36
N ILE A 125 3.46 -16.45 4.26
CA ILE A 125 3.56 -17.54 3.26
C ILE A 125 2.43 -18.55 3.47
N VAL A 126 2.14 -18.95 4.72
CA VAL A 126 1.04 -19.88 5.02
C VAL A 126 -0.32 -19.28 4.67
N GLN A 127 -0.53 -17.99 4.94
CA GLN A 127 -1.74 -17.28 4.54
C GLN A 127 -1.92 -17.25 3.02
N LEU A 128 -0.87 -16.87 2.28
CA LEU A 128 -0.90 -16.87 0.81
C LEU A 128 -1.15 -18.26 0.24
N GLN A 129 -0.55 -19.30 0.83
CA GLN A 129 -0.82 -20.69 0.43
C GLN A 129 -2.28 -21.09 0.65
N LEU A 130 -2.88 -20.67 1.77
CA LEU A 130 -4.29 -20.91 2.03
C LEU A 130 -5.16 -20.16 1.02
N GLU A 131 -4.90 -18.88 0.78
CA GLU A 131 -5.61 -18.08 -0.21
C GLU A 131 -5.51 -18.69 -1.61
N CYS A 132 -4.31 -19.11 -2.05
CA CYS A 132 -4.12 -19.82 -3.31
C CYS A 132 -5.00 -21.07 -3.39
N SER A 133 -5.01 -21.90 -2.33
CA SER A 133 -5.83 -23.11 -2.30
C SER A 133 -7.33 -22.82 -2.32
N GLU A 134 -7.77 -21.74 -1.67
CA GLU A 134 -9.17 -21.30 -1.72
C GLU A 134 -9.54 -20.82 -3.13
N TRP A 135 -8.67 -20.04 -3.78
CA TRP A 135 -8.89 -19.58 -5.15
C TRP A 135 -8.90 -20.74 -6.14
N GLU A 136 -8.02 -21.72 -5.99
CA GLU A 136 -8.04 -22.95 -6.79
C GLU A 136 -9.37 -23.70 -6.63
N GLN A 137 -9.87 -23.85 -5.41
CA GLN A 137 -11.18 -24.47 -5.16
C GLN A 137 -12.34 -23.66 -5.76
N ARG A 138 -12.30 -22.33 -5.66
CA ARG A 138 -13.30 -21.44 -6.27
C ARG A 138 -13.29 -21.53 -7.79
N CYS A 139 -12.12 -21.62 -8.41
CA CYS A 139 -12.00 -21.84 -9.85
C CYS A 139 -12.57 -23.21 -10.25
N MET A 140 -12.17 -24.28 -9.57
CA MET A 140 -12.67 -25.63 -9.84
C MET A 140 -14.20 -25.73 -9.74
N THR A 141 -14.79 -25.15 -8.70
CA THR A 141 -16.26 -25.14 -8.52
C THR A 141 -16.97 -24.29 -9.57
N ALA A 142 -16.37 -23.17 -9.99
CA ALA A 142 -16.91 -22.35 -11.08
C ALA A 142 -16.85 -23.05 -12.44
N GLU A 143 -15.75 -23.76 -12.73
CA GLU A 143 -15.59 -24.57 -13.94
C GLU A 143 -16.61 -25.71 -13.98
N GLU A 144 -16.81 -26.42 -12.86
CA GLU A 144 -17.81 -27.48 -12.79
C GLU A 144 -19.24 -26.94 -12.96
N ARG A 145 -19.54 -25.77 -12.41
CA ARG A 145 -20.83 -25.09 -12.63
C ARG A 145 -21.03 -24.71 -14.09
N LEU A 146 -20.00 -24.20 -14.76
CA LEU A 146 -20.07 -23.85 -16.18
C LEU A 146 -20.26 -25.11 -17.04
N ARG A 147 -19.59 -26.21 -16.70
CA ARG A 147 -19.77 -27.51 -17.37
C ARG A 147 -21.20 -28.03 -17.25
N LEU A 148 -21.78 -28.00 -16.05
CA LEU A 148 -23.16 -28.43 -15.86
C LEU A 148 -24.14 -27.54 -16.64
N SER A 149 -23.93 -26.22 -16.62
CA SER A 149 -24.73 -25.27 -17.41
C SER A 149 -24.61 -25.52 -18.92
N SER A 150 -23.42 -25.83 -19.43
CA SER A 150 -23.22 -26.10 -20.86
C SER A 150 -23.81 -27.44 -21.28
N GLU A 151 -23.78 -28.46 -20.42
CA GLU A 151 -24.47 -29.72 -20.65
C GLU A 151 -26.00 -29.52 -20.70
N ASP A 152 -26.56 -28.69 -19.83
CA ASP A 152 -27.99 -28.40 -19.82
C ASP A 152 -28.42 -27.50 -20.99
N GLU A 153 -27.61 -26.52 -21.39
CA GLU A 153 -27.80 -25.75 -22.62
C GLU A 153 -27.75 -26.64 -23.85
N ALA A 154 -26.80 -27.58 -23.94
CA ALA A 154 -26.69 -28.52 -25.05
C ALA A 154 -27.89 -29.49 -25.14
N LYS A 155 -28.41 -29.97 -24.00
CA LYS A 155 -29.65 -30.76 -23.98
C LYS A 155 -30.84 -29.92 -24.44
N SER A 156 -30.91 -28.66 -24.00
CA SER A 156 -31.98 -27.74 -24.39
C SER A 156 -31.97 -27.45 -25.88
N THR A 157 -30.80 -27.16 -26.47
CA THR A 157 -30.67 -26.95 -27.92
C THR A 157 -31.03 -28.20 -28.72
N GLN A 158 -30.61 -29.39 -28.27
CA GLN A 158 -31.02 -30.65 -28.90
C GLN A 158 -32.55 -30.85 -28.89
N LEU A 159 -33.22 -30.57 -27.77
CA LEU A 159 -34.69 -30.66 -27.69
C LEU A 159 -35.38 -29.65 -28.62
N VAL A 160 -34.84 -28.44 -28.74
CA VAL A 160 -35.35 -27.42 -29.67
C VAL A 160 -35.16 -27.86 -31.12
N ASP A 161 -33.98 -28.37 -31.47
CA ASP A 161 -33.68 -28.85 -32.82
C ASP A 161 -34.58 -30.03 -33.21
N GLU A 162 -34.82 -30.98 -32.30
CA GLU A 162 -35.74 -32.09 -32.53
C GLU A 162 -37.20 -31.61 -32.67
N ALA A 163 -37.61 -30.61 -31.88
CA ALA A 163 -38.91 -29.98 -32.03
C ALA A 163 -39.05 -29.25 -33.38
N ILE A 164 -38.03 -28.51 -33.83
CA ILE A 164 -37.99 -27.85 -35.14
C ILE A 164 -38.03 -28.88 -36.27
N ALA A 165 -37.26 -29.97 -36.18
CA ALA A 165 -37.26 -31.03 -37.17
C ALA A 165 -38.66 -31.69 -37.27
N SER A 166 -39.28 -31.99 -36.13
CA SER A 166 -40.61 -32.60 -36.09
C SER A 166 -41.72 -31.68 -36.62
N THR A 167 -41.64 -30.37 -36.33
CA THR A 167 -42.61 -29.37 -36.83
C THR A 167 -42.41 -29.13 -38.32
N THR A 168 -41.17 -29.04 -38.79
CA THR A 168 -40.83 -28.92 -40.21
C THR A 168 -41.35 -30.13 -41.00
N GLN A 169 -41.18 -31.34 -40.46
CA GLN A 169 -41.70 -32.56 -41.11
C GLN A 169 -43.23 -32.55 -41.19
N ARG A 170 -43.93 -32.10 -40.14
CA ARG A 170 -45.40 -31.96 -40.17
C ARG A 170 -45.85 -30.94 -41.21
N PHE A 171 -45.16 -29.80 -41.29
CA PHE A 171 -45.44 -28.77 -42.28
C PHE A 171 -45.24 -29.27 -43.71
N GLN A 172 -44.14 -29.98 -43.98
CA GLN A 172 -43.88 -30.61 -45.27
C GLN A 172 -44.99 -31.60 -45.65
N ARG A 173 -45.39 -32.50 -44.73
CA ARG A 173 -46.50 -33.43 -44.97
C ARG A 173 -47.82 -32.71 -45.24
N GLN A 174 -48.07 -31.59 -44.56
CA GLN A 174 -49.26 -30.77 -44.82
C GLN A 174 -49.19 -30.10 -46.18
N GLN A 175 -48.04 -29.57 -46.58
CA GLN A 175 -47.83 -28.99 -47.90
C GLN A 175 -48.04 -30.02 -49.01
N GLU A 176 -47.44 -31.21 -48.88
CA GLU A 176 -47.63 -32.32 -49.83
C GLU A 176 -49.12 -32.69 -49.97
N ARG A 177 -49.86 -32.78 -48.85
CA ARG A 177 -51.31 -33.03 -48.87
C ARG A 177 -52.08 -31.95 -49.61
N LEU A 178 -51.81 -30.67 -49.31
CA LEU A 178 -52.45 -29.54 -49.99
C LEU A 178 -52.12 -29.52 -51.48
N GLU A 179 -50.89 -29.84 -51.88
CA GLU A 179 -50.51 -29.97 -53.28
C GLU A 179 -51.23 -31.13 -53.97
N HIS A 180 -51.40 -32.27 -53.30
CA HIS A 180 -52.18 -33.39 -53.80
C HIS A 180 -53.67 -33.03 -53.95
N GLU A 181 -54.27 -32.37 -52.95
CA GLU A 181 -55.66 -31.89 -53.00
C GLU A 181 -55.85 -30.86 -54.12
N LEU A 182 -54.92 -29.92 -54.29
CA LEU A 182 -54.94 -28.92 -55.35
C LEU A 182 -54.81 -29.59 -56.72
N LYS A 183 -53.90 -30.56 -56.90
CA LYS A 183 -53.79 -31.35 -58.13
C LYS A 183 -55.08 -32.11 -58.44
N ALA A 184 -55.71 -32.72 -57.43
CA ALA A 184 -56.99 -33.41 -57.57
C ALA A 184 -58.13 -32.44 -57.96
N ALA A 185 -58.23 -31.29 -57.29
CA ALA A 185 -59.22 -30.26 -57.63
C ALA A 185 -59.03 -29.72 -59.05
N HIS A 186 -57.78 -29.51 -59.50
CA HIS A 186 -57.49 -29.13 -60.89
C HIS A 186 -57.89 -30.21 -61.88
N ALA A 187 -57.70 -31.49 -61.56
CA ALA A 187 -58.16 -32.60 -62.38
C ALA A 187 -59.69 -32.63 -62.47
N HIS A 188 -60.40 -32.44 -61.35
CA HIS A 188 -61.86 -32.33 -61.32
C HIS A 188 -62.38 -31.13 -62.12
N ILE A 189 -61.74 -29.96 -62.03
CA ILE A 189 -62.12 -28.80 -62.85
C ILE A 189 -61.89 -29.09 -64.33
N ARG A 190 -60.80 -29.79 -64.68
CA ARG A 190 -60.53 -30.18 -66.07
C ARG A 190 -61.60 -31.14 -66.59
N GLU A 191 -61.92 -32.19 -65.83
CA GLU A 191 -62.99 -33.13 -66.16
C GLU A 191 -64.35 -32.42 -66.28
N LEU A 192 -64.65 -31.48 -65.37
CA LEU A 192 -65.88 -30.69 -65.44
C LEU A 192 -65.91 -29.79 -66.68
N ARG A 193 -64.78 -29.18 -67.05
CA ARG A 193 -64.66 -28.39 -68.29
C ARG A 193 -64.82 -29.25 -69.53
N GLU A 194 -64.19 -30.42 -69.59
CA GLU A 194 -64.35 -31.39 -70.67
C GLU A 194 -65.80 -31.87 -70.77
N SER A 195 -66.44 -32.15 -69.63
CA SER A 195 -67.86 -32.53 -69.57
C SER A 195 -68.78 -31.37 -70.00
N HIS A 196 -68.45 -30.13 -69.65
CA HIS A 196 -69.19 -28.93 -70.03
C HIS A 196 -69.00 -28.63 -71.52
N GLU A 197 -67.79 -28.75 -72.05
CA GLU A 197 -67.51 -28.64 -73.48
C GLU A 197 -68.25 -29.74 -74.26
N PHE A 198 -68.26 -30.97 -73.74
CA PHE A 198 -69.05 -32.07 -74.28
C PHE A 198 -70.56 -31.78 -74.24
N MET A 199 -71.11 -31.31 -73.11
CA MET A 199 -72.52 -30.95 -72.97
C MET A 199 -72.90 -29.73 -73.84
N THR A 200 -72.03 -28.72 -73.92
CA THR A 200 -72.22 -27.53 -74.77
C THR A 200 -72.17 -27.92 -76.26
N SER A 201 -71.25 -28.79 -76.65
CA SER A 201 -71.20 -29.35 -78.01
C SER A 201 -72.46 -30.14 -78.33
N ARG A 202 -73.00 -30.89 -77.36
CA ARG A 202 -74.26 -31.62 -77.51
C ARG A 202 -75.48 -30.70 -77.56
N LEU A 203 -75.49 -29.61 -76.79
CA LEU A 203 -76.52 -28.56 -76.83
C LEU A 203 -76.46 -27.72 -78.10
N GLY A 204 -75.26 -27.45 -78.63
CA GLY A 204 -75.06 -26.79 -79.93
C GLY A 204 -75.62 -27.59 -81.12
N LEU A 205 -75.86 -28.89 -80.92
CA LEU A 205 -76.56 -29.76 -81.88
C LEU A 205 -78.09 -29.77 -81.69
N TYR A 206 -78.61 -29.20 -80.59
CA TYR A 206 -80.03 -29.03 -80.30
C TYR A 206 -80.40 -27.54 -80.26
N GLY A 207 -80.40 -26.91 -81.43
CA GLY A 207 -81.18 -25.69 -81.65
C GLY A 207 -82.65 -26.04 -81.85
N ASP A 208 -83.35 -26.44 -80.78
CA ASP A 208 -84.80 -26.74 -80.82
C ASP A 208 -85.54 -25.92 -79.74
N PRO A 209 -86.51 -25.06 -80.10
CA PRO A 209 -87.15 -24.15 -79.15
C PRO A 209 -88.32 -24.82 -78.44
N SER A 210 -88.05 -25.65 -77.42
CA SER A 210 -89.02 -25.91 -76.34
C SER A 210 -88.31 -26.23 -75.02
N LEU A 211 -87.85 -25.20 -74.32
CA LEU A 211 -87.29 -25.34 -72.98
C LEU A 211 -88.43 -25.31 -71.94
N ASP A 212 -88.51 -26.34 -71.12
CA ASP A 212 -89.58 -26.56 -70.14
C ASP A 212 -89.35 -25.69 -68.88
N GLN A 213 -90.33 -24.87 -68.49
CA GLN A 213 -90.23 -23.85 -67.43
C GLN A 213 -89.81 -24.43 -66.06
N SER A 214 -90.17 -25.68 -65.77
CA SER A 214 -89.82 -26.38 -64.53
C SER A 214 -88.31 -26.63 -64.39
N GLN A 215 -87.60 -26.79 -65.50
CA GLN A 215 -86.14 -26.99 -65.52
C GLN A 215 -85.41 -25.68 -65.22
N VAL A 216 -85.96 -24.55 -65.68
CA VAL A 216 -85.46 -23.21 -65.35
C VAL A 216 -85.62 -22.95 -63.84
N ASP A 217 -86.76 -23.28 -63.26
CA ASP A 217 -86.99 -23.12 -61.81
C ASP A 217 -86.06 -24.01 -60.97
N ALA A 218 -85.82 -25.25 -61.41
CA ALA A 218 -84.85 -26.14 -60.76
C ALA A 218 -83.42 -25.58 -60.81
N TRP A 219 -82.99 -25.04 -61.96
CA TRP A 219 -81.69 -24.39 -62.08
C TRP A 219 -81.59 -23.12 -61.24
N MET A 220 -82.67 -22.33 -61.12
CA MET A 220 -82.68 -21.17 -60.22
C MET A 220 -82.49 -21.58 -58.75
N HIS A 221 -83.15 -22.64 -58.28
CA HIS A 221 -82.98 -23.12 -56.91
C HIS A 221 -81.59 -23.69 -56.64
N ASP A 222 -80.97 -24.34 -57.62
CA ASP A 222 -79.60 -24.82 -57.51
C ASP A 222 -78.58 -23.67 -57.54
N ILE A 223 -78.83 -22.61 -58.31
CA ILE A 223 -78.04 -21.36 -58.27
C ILE A 223 -78.18 -20.66 -56.92
N GLU A 224 -79.39 -20.57 -56.36
CA GLU A 224 -79.64 -19.97 -55.04
C GLU A 224 -78.87 -20.73 -53.94
N ARG A 225 -78.96 -22.07 -53.94
CA ARG A 225 -78.19 -22.93 -53.02
C ARG A 225 -76.69 -22.83 -53.24
N ALA A 226 -76.23 -22.68 -54.48
CA ALA A 226 -74.81 -22.46 -54.78
C ALA A 226 -74.34 -21.09 -54.25
N LYS A 227 -75.15 -20.04 -54.41
CA LYS A 227 -74.89 -18.69 -53.88
C LYS A 227 -74.81 -18.67 -52.35
N GLU A 228 -75.72 -19.35 -51.65
CA GLU A 228 -75.66 -19.44 -50.19
C GLU A 228 -74.41 -20.17 -49.70
N ARG A 229 -73.99 -21.24 -50.38
CA ARG A 229 -72.75 -21.95 -50.05
C ARG A 229 -71.52 -21.09 -50.32
N ALA A 230 -71.50 -20.36 -51.44
CA ALA A 230 -70.43 -19.42 -51.76
C ALA A 230 -70.33 -18.29 -50.72
N SER A 231 -71.45 -17.68 -50.33
CA SER A 231 -71.49 -16.63 -49.32
C SER A 231 -71.00 -17.12 -47.94
N LYS A 232 -71.38 -18.34 -47.53
CA LYS A 232 -70.87 -18.94 -46.29
C LYS A 232 -69.36 -19.23 -46.35
N ALA A 233 -68.86 -19.71 -47.48
CA ALA A 233 -67.44 -19.93 -47.69
C ALA A 233 -66.64 -18.61 -47.67
N GLU A 234 -67.15 -17.57 -48.33
CA GLU A 234 -66.56 -16.22 -48.30
C GLU A 234 -66.51 -15.67 -46.87
N ALA A 235 -67.61 -15.78 -46.11
CA ALA A 235 -67.64 -15.35 -44.71
C ALA A 235 -66.61 -16.11 -43.84
N GLN A 236 -66.45 -17.43 -44.08
CA GLN A 236 -65.46 -18.24 -43.36
C GLN A 236 -64.02 -17.85 -43.73
N VAL A 237 -63.73 -17.58 -45.02
CA VAL A 237 -62.42 -17.11 -45.46
C VAL A 237 -62.08 -15.75 -44.85
N VAL A 238 -63.03 -14.81 -44.83
CA VAL A 238 -62.85 -13.50 -44.18
C VAL A 238 -62.62 -13.67 -42.67
N HIS A 239 -63.35 -14.57 -42.00
CA HIS A 239 -63.12 -14.86 -40.58
C HIS A 239 -61.75 -15.47 -40.30
N MET A 240 -61.30 -16.42 -41.13
CA MET A 240 -59.95 -17.00 -41.03
C MET A 240 -58.85 -15.97 -41.31
N HIS A 241 -59.04 -15.11 -42.31
CA HIS A 241 -58.06 -14.07 -42.63
C HIS A 241 -57.93 -13.05 -41.50
N THR A 242 -59.05 -12.60 -40.93
CA THR A 242 -59.05 -11.65 -39.81
C THR A 242 -58.52 -12.24 -38.50
N THR A 243 -58.65 -13.55 -38.28
CA THR A 243 -58.05 -14.22 -37.11
C THR A 243 -56.56 -14.44 -37.29
N LEU A 244 -56.11 -14.89 -38.47
CA LEU A 244 -54.69 -15.00 -38.81
C LEU A 244 -53.97 -13.65 -38.76
N GLN A 245 -54.60 -12.58 -39.25
CA GLN A 245 -54.02 -11.25 -39.20
C GLN A 245 -53.85 -10.75 -37.76
N ARG A 246 -54.86 -10.95 -36.90
CA ARG A 246 -54.73 -10.61 -35.47
C ARG A 246 -53.62 -11.40 -34.78
N GLN A 247 -53.47 -12.69 -35.12
CA GLN A 247 -52.39 -13.52 -34.58
C GLN A 247 -51.00 -13.05 -35.06
N HIS A 248 -50.88 -12.67 -36.33
CA HIS A 248 -49.64 -12.10 -36.86
C HIS A 248 -49.32 -10.75 -36.21
N GLU A 249 -50.31 -9.88 -36.02
CA GLU A 249 -50.13 -8.58 -35.35
C GLU A 249 -49.72 -8.76 -33.87
N SER A 250 -50.32 -9.72 -33.15
CA SER A 250 -49.91 -10.01 -31.77
C SER A 250 -48.50 -10.60 -31.69
N GLN A 251 -48.16 -11.54 -32.58
CA GLN A 251 -46.81 -12.12 -32.63
C GLN A 251 -45.74 -11.10 -33.02
N ALA A 252 -46.04 -10.21 -33.97
CA ALA A 252 -45.15 -9.12 -34.36
C ALA A 252 -44.89 -8.18 -33.18
N LYS A 253 -45.93 -7.85 -32.41
CA LYS A 253 -45.81 -7.01 -31.21
C LYS A 253 -44.99 -7.68 -30.11
N ASP A 254 -45.23 -8.96 -29.82
CA ASP A 254 -44.46 -9.71 -28.83
C ASP A 254 -42.97 -9.82 -29.21
N MET A 255 -42.68 -10.05 -30.49
CA MET A 255 -41.29 -10.05 -31.00
C MET A 255 -40.65 -8.67 -30.86
N GLN A 256 -41.39 -7.60 -31.15
CA GLN A 256 -40.88 -6.24 -31.07
C GLN A 256 -40.62 -5.81 -29.62
N ASP A 257 -41.49 -6.18 -28.67
CA ASP A 257 -41.28 -5.95 -27.24
C ASP A 257 -40.04 -6.72 -26.73
N ARG A 258 -39.83 -7.96 -27.20
CA ARG A 258 -38.64 -8.75 -26.83
C ARG A 258 -37.35 -8.18 -27.41
N ILE A 259 -37.38 -7.67 -28.64
CA ILE A 259 -36.24 -6.97 -29.24
C ILE A 259 -35.90 -5.72 -28.43
N ALA A 260 -36.89 -4.91 -28.03
CA ALA A 260 -36.67 -3.71 -27.22
C ALA A 260 -36.03 -4.02 -25.86
N VAL A 261 -36.43 -5.12 -25.21
CA VAL A 261 -35.81 -5.58 -23.95
C VAL A 261 -34.36 -6.00 -24.16
N LEU A 262 -34.07 -6.76 -25.22
CA LEU A 262 -32.70 -7.18 -25.54
C LEU A 262 -31.80 -6.00 -25.92
N GLU A 263 -32.31 -5.02 -26.66
CA GLU A 263 -31.61 -3.78 -26.97
C GLU A 263 -31.28 -3.01 -25.68
N SER A 264 -32.24 -2.85 -24.77
CA SER A 264 -32.02 -2.23 -23.46
C SER A 264 -30.89 -2.92 -22.69
N GLN A 265 -30.96 -4.25 -22.56
CA GLN A 265 -29.93 -5.06 -21.87
C GLN A 265 -28.56 -4.92 -22.54
N LEU A 266 -28.50 -4.92 -23.86
CA LEU A 266 -27.24 -4.73 -24.59
C LEU A 266 -26.64 -3.34 -24.33
N THR A 267 -27.46 -2.29 -24.29
CA THR A 267 -26.97 -0.94 -23.96
C THR A 267 -26.52 -0.82 -22.50
N GLU A 268 -27.16 -1.54 -21.58
CA GLU A 268 -26.77 -1.57 -20.17
C GLU A 268 -25.43 -2.30 -20.00
N SER A 269 -25.28 -3.50 -20.55
CA SER A 269 -24.00 -4.22 -20.55
C SER A 269 -22.88 -3.46 -21.26
N HIS A 270 -23.18 -2.70 -22.32
CA HIS A 270 -22.19 -1.86 -22.98
C HIS A 270 -21.74 -0.71 -22.07
N ARG A 271 -22.67 -0.05 -21.36
CA ARG A 271 -22.33 0.98 -20.37
C ARG A 271 -21.46 0.42 -19.24
N GLU A 272 -21.80 -0.75 -18.71
CA GLU A 272 -20.99 -1.43 -17.69
C GLU A 272 -19.56 -1.72 -18.18
N ARG A 273 -19.40 -2.22 -19.41
CA ARG A 273 -18.08 -2.43 -20.01
C ARG A 273 -17.28 -1.14 -20.13
N THR A 274 -17.90 -0.05 -20.60
CA THR A 274 -17.20 1.24 -20.70
C THR A 274 -16.77 1.80 -19.33
N LEU A 275 -17.56 1.58 -18.28
CA LEU A 275 -17.17 1.96 -16.92
C LEU A 275 -15.99 1.11 -16.42
N LEU A 276 -16.01 -0.20 -16.65
CA LEU A 276 -14.90 -1.08 -16.29
C LEU A 276 -13.61 -0.71 -17.04
N GLU A 277 -13.69 -0.38 -18.34
CA GLU A 277 -12.54 0.09 -19.12
C GLU A 277 -11.96 1.40 -18.57
N GLN A 278 -12.83 2.34 -18.16
CA GLN A 278 -12.38 3.59 -17.51
C GLN A 278 -11.70 3.33 -16.17
N GLU A 279 -12.23 2.43 -15.34
CA GLU A 279 -11.60 2.07 -14.07
C GLU A 279 -10.28 1.33 -14.27
N GLN A 280 -10.18 0.44 -15.27
CA GLN A 280 -8.92 -0.21 -15.63
C GLN A 280 -7.86 0.80 -16.08
N ALA A 281 -8.23 1.78 -16.92
CA ALA A 281 -7.32 2.85 -17.32
C ALA A 281 -6.84 3.70 -16.12
N LYS A 282 -7.71 3.99 -15.15
CA LYS A 282 -7.30 4.66 -13.90
C LYS A 282 -6.32 3.82 -13.10
N VAL A 283 -6.53 2.51 -12.99
CA VAL A 283 -5.60 1.61 -12.27
C VAL A 283 -4.25 1.53 -12.99
N GLU A 284 -4.23 1.46 -14.32
CA GLU A 284 -3.00 1.45 -15.11
C GLU A 284 -2.21 2.76 -14.98
N THR A 285 -2.88 3.92 -15.02
CA THR A 285 -2.22 5.22 -14.82
C THR A 285 -1.65 5.35 -13.40
N LEU A 286 -2.36 4.90 -12.37
CA LEU A 286 -1.84 4.86 -10.99
C LEU A 286 -0.63 3.91 -10.85
N ARG A 287 -0.68 2.73 -11.47
CA ARG A 287 0.47 1.80 -11.48
C ARG A 287 1.68 2.41 -12.18
N ALA A 288 1.49 3.11 -13.30
CA ALA A 288 2.58 3.81 -13.99
C ALA A 288 3.18 4.93 -13.12
N ALA A 289 2.35 5.70 -12.41
CA ALA A 289 2.81 6.73 -11.49
C ALA A 289 3.61 6.13 -10.31
N MET A 290 3.14 5.02 -9.72
CA MET A 290 3.88 4.30 -8.67
C MET A 290 5.23 3.79 -9.16
N LEU A 291 5.30 3.26 -10.39
CA LEU A 291 6.55 2.80 -10.98
C LEU A 291 7.53 3.96 -11.20
N GLN A 292 7.07 5.09 -11.74
CA GLN A 292 7.89 6.29 -11.87
C GLN A 292 8.40 6.78 -10.52
N GLN A 293 7.55 6.76 -9.49
CA GLN A 293 7.95 7.11 -8.13
C GLN A 293 9.05 6.15 -7.61
N GLN A 294 8.91 4.85 -7.84
CA GLN A 294 9.93 3.86 -7.48
C GLN A 294 11.27 4.10 -8.21
N ASP A 295 11.23 4.42 -9.52
CA ASP A 295 12.43 4.74 -10.31
C ASP A 295 13.12 6.03 -9.84
N THR A 296 12.34 7.04 -9.43
CA THR A 296 12.90 8.27 -8.85
C THR A 296 13.57 8.00 -7.50
N TYR A 297 12.98 7.16 -6.64
CA TYR A 297 13.65 6.74 -5.41
C TYR A 297 14.90 5.90 -5.67
N ALA A 298 14.86 4.99 -6.65
CA ALA A 298 16.01 4.17 -7.01
C ALA A 298 17.18 4.99 -7.59
N SER A 299 16.89 5.98 -8.44
CA SER A 299 17.90 6.91 -8.97
C SER A 299 18.45 7.84 -7.90
N ALA A 300 17.61 8.35 -6.99
CA ALA A 300 18.05 9.11 -5.83
C ALA A 300 18.96 8.27 -4.91
N ALA A 301 18.62 7.01 -4.66
CA ALA A 301 19.44 6.09 -3.87
C ALA A 301 20.82 5.86 -4.52
N LYS A 302 20.87 5.64 -5.83
CA LYS A 302 22.13 5.54 -6.59
C LYS A 302 22.95 6.83 -6.53
N ALA A 303 22.31 8.00 -6.60
CA ALA A 303 23.00 9.29 -6.47
C ALA A 303 23.62 9.46 -5.07
N TRP A 304 22.87 9.12 -4.01
CA TRP A 304 23.41 9.10 -2.64
C TRP A 304 24.57 8.13 -2.47
N GLU A 305 24.53 6.97 -3.12
CA GLU A 305 25.60 5.99 -3.09
C GLU A 305 26.85 6.47 -3.84
N GLN A 306 26.68 7.16 -4.96
CA GLN A 306 27.77 7.81 -5.70
C GLN A 306 28.40 8.96 -4.90
N GLU A 307 27.60 9.79 -4.23
CA GLU A 307 28.06 10.86 -3.34
C GLU A 307 28.85 10.28 -2.15
N ARG A 308 28.34 9.20 -1.55
CA ARG A 308 29.03 8.47 -0.48
C ARG A 308 30.36 7.88 -0.95
N ALA A 309 30.40 7.31 -2.16
CA ALA A 309 31.62 6.80 -2.76
C ALA A 309 32.61 7.93 -3.16
N ALA A 310 32.12 9.12 -3.51
CA ALA A 310 32.95 10.30 -3.76
C ALA A 310 33.56 10.85 -2.45
N LEU A 311 32.82 10.83 -1.34
CA LEU A 311 33.31 11.19 -0.01
C LEU A 311 34.26 10.14 0.59
N GLN A 312 34.14 8.87 0.20
CA GLN A 312 35.07 7.80 0.58
C GLN A 312 36.32 7.75 -0.32
N ARG A 313 36.28 8.34 -1.51
CA ARG A 313 37.51 8.62 -2.24
C ARG A 313 38.25 9.72 -1.47
N PRO A 314 39.52 9.52 -1.10
CA PRO A 314 40.31 10.58 -0.50
C PRO A 314 40.51 11.69 -1.54
N SER A 315 39.63 12.69 -1.53
CA SER A 315 39.85 13.94 -2.24
C SER A 315 40.84 14.76 -1.42
N ASP A 316 42.07 14.90 -1.91
CA ASP A 316 42.90 16.11 -1.88
C ASP A 316 42.90 16.95 -0.59
N HIS A 317 42.75 16.30 0.57
CA HIS A 317 43.01 16.93 1.86
C HIS A 317 44.52 17.14 2.06
N GLY A 318 45.36 16.43 1.29
CA GLY A 318 46.80 16.69 1.20
C GLY A 318 47.12 18.03 0.55
N ASP A 319 46.49 18.34 -0.59
CA ASP A 319 46.78 19.57 -1.35
C ASP A 319 46.26 20.83 -0.63
N MET A 320 45.18 20.72 0.13
CA MET A 320 44.68 21.85 0.94
C MET A 320 45.55 22.12 2.17
N GLN A 321 46.11 21.07 2.82
CA GLN A 321 47.08 21.24 3.91
C GLN A 321 48.41 21.81 3.40
N GLN A 322 48.86 21.39 2.22
CA GLN A 322 50.05 21.95 1.58
C GLN A 322 49.87 23.42 1.21
N ASN A 323 48.71 23.82 0.69
CA ASN A 323 48.41 25.23 0.40
C ASN A 323 48.21 26.10 1.67
N LEU A 324 47.80 25.51 2.80
CA LEU A 324 47.70 26.19 4.09
C LEU A 324 49.08 26.35 4.76
N GLU A 325 49.98 25.37 4.64
CA GLU A 325 51.39 25.48 5.06
C GLU A 325 52.20 26.43 4.16
N ASP A 326 51.96 26.41 2.85
CA ASP A 326 52.55 27.36 1.89
C ASP A 326 52.04 28.79 2.11
N SER A 327 50.79 28.96 2.57
CA SER A 327 50.26 30.28 2.93
C SER A 327 50.76 30.78 4.29
N GLN A 328 51.08 29.89 5.25
CA GLN A 328 51.62 30.27 6.56
C GLN A 328 53.14 30.54 6.52
N THR A 329 53.88 29.97 5.57
CA THR A 329 55.32 30.25 5.39
C THR A 329 55.58 31.57 4.66
N CYS A 330 54.59 32.12 3.95
CA CYS A 330 54.70 33.43 3.29
C CYS A 330 54.24 34.63 4.13
N THR A 331 53.72 34.46 5.34
CA THR A 331 53.19 35.58 6.16
C THR A 331 54.16 36.18 7.18
N ASN A 332 55.43 35.76 7.21
CA ASN A 332 56.42 36.30 8.15
C ASN A 332 57.25 37.49 7.60
N ASP A 333 57.02 37.93 6.36
CA ASP A 333 57.70 39.09 5.78
C ASP A 333 56.70 40.04 5.10
N ALA A 334 55.98 40.85 5.88
CA ALA A 334 55.49 42.17 5.46
C ALA A 334 54.74 42.87 6.59
N ALA A 335 55.46 43.68 7.36
CA ALA A 335 54.86 44.83 8.04
C ALA A 335 54.71 45.96 7.02
N THR A 336 53.49 46.39 6.67
CA THR A 336 53.07 47.82 6.58
C THR A 336 51.64 47.98 6.05
N GLU A 337 50.91 48.87 6.73
CA GLU A 337 49.83 49.74 6.23
C GLU A 337 48.60 49.10 5.54
N SER A 338 47.45 49.13 6.21
CA SER A 338 46.48 50.20 5.93
C SER A 338 45.29 50.14 6.90
N THR A 339 44.92 51.33 7.36
CA THR A 339 43.92 51.65 8.34
C THR A 339 42.57 51.93 7.68
N ALA A 340 41.48 51.53 8.36
CA ALA A 340 40.08 52.02 8.28
C ALA A 340 39.10 51.33 7.30
N PRO A 341 37.78 51.37 7.59
CA PRO A 341 37.13 51.17 8.88
C PRO A 341 35.96 50.16 8.83
N LEU A 342 35.58 49.71 10.03
CA LEU A 342 34.41 48.92 10.39
C LEU A 342 33.15 49.25 9.60
N GLN A 343 32.56 48.23 8.96
CA GLN A 343 31.14 48.21 8.65
C GLN A 343 30.52 47.01 9.36
N VAL A 344 30.00 47.29 10.55
CA VAL A 344 29.10 46.43 11.31
C VAL A 344 27.89 46.16 10.43
N LEU A 345 27.81 44.97 9.82
CA LEU A 345 26.54 44.47 9.35
C LEU A 345 25.82 43.88 10.57
N SER A 346 24.84 44.67 11.03
CA SER A 346 23.74 44.27 11.90
C SER A 346 23.34 42.82 11.65
N VAL A 347 23.61 41.94 12.62
CA VAL A 347 22.89 40.69 12.77
C VAL A 347 21.49 41.10 13.19
N GLN A 348 20.61 41.24 12.20
CA GLN A 348 19.18 41.31 12.44
C GLN A 348 18.77 39.93 12.94
N GLU A 349 18.59 39.79 14.25
CA GLU A 349 17.87 38.66 14.83
C GLU A 349 16.48 38.60 14.16
N HIS A 350 16.25 37.56 13.36
CA HIS A 350 14.92 37.20 12.91
C HIS A 350 14.33 36.18 13.89
N PRO A 351 13.37 36.57 14.74
CA PRO A 351 12.61 35.63 15.55
C PRO A 351 11.49 35.04 14.70
N LEU A 352 11.79 34.11 13.80
CA LEU A 352 10.75 33.36 13.06
C LEU A 352 11.19 31.92 12.83
N ALA A 353 11.10 31.09 13.86
CA ALA A 353 11.15 29.64 13.70
C ALA A 353 10.22 28.86 14.65
N ASN A 354 9.47 29.54 15.53
CA ASN A 354 8.61 28.87 16.51
C ASN A 354 7.10 29.12 16.30
N GLU A 355 6.70 30.11 15.52
CA GLU A 355 5.27 30.38 15.25
C GLU A 355 4.71 29.50 14.12
N THR A 356 5.47 29.19 13.06
CA THR A 356 4.95 28.40 11.92
C THR A 356 4.81 26.90 12.22
N THR A 357 5.61 26.37 13.16
CA THR A 357 5.54 24.97 13.58
C THR A 357 4.41 24.72 14.59
N THR A 358 4.15 25.70 15.46
CA THR A 358 3.01 25.66 16.40
C THR A 358 1.68 25.86 15.68
N ASP A 359 1.60 26.80 14.73
CA ASP A 359 0.35 27.06 13.99
C ASP A 359 -0.08 25.84 13.15
N ARG A 360 0.87 25.20 12.44
CA ARG A 360 0.62 23.93 11.70
C ARG A 360 0.31 22.74 12.61
N SER A 361 0.82 22.73 13.85
CA SER A 361 0.47 21.71 14.85
C SER A 361 -0.97 21.89 15.34
N THR A 362 -1.41 23.13 15.59
CA THR A 362 -2.79 23.41 15.99
C THR A 362 -3.79 23.16 14.86
N GLU A 363 -3.42 23.44 13.61
CA GLU A 363 -4.25 23.16 12.43
C GLU A 363 -4.42 21.65 12.21
N ARG A 364 -3.36 20.87 12.42
CA ARG A 364 -3.43 19.40 12.42
C ARG A 364 -4.32 18.85 13.55
N GLU A 365 -4.22 19.40 14.77
CA GLU A 365 -5.08 18.99 15.88
C GLU A 365 -6.56 19.28 15.61
N LYS A 366 -6.87 20.43 14.97
CA LYS A 366 -8.22 20.78 14.53
C LYS A 366 -8.74 19.79 13.48
N LEU A 367 -7.93 19.43 12.48
CA LEU A 367 -8.31 18.46 11.44
C LEU A 367 -8.49 17.04 12.01
N ILE A 368 -7.68 16.63 12.99
CA ILE A 368 -7.84 15.34 13.67
C ILE A 368 -9.13 15.32 14.48
N ALA A 369 -9.42 16.39 15.24
CA ALA A 369 -10.63 16.53 16.03
C ALA A 369 -11.91 16.53 15.15
N GLU A 370 -11.85 17.22 14.02
CA GLU A 370 -12.93 17.24 13.03
C GLU A 370 -13.14 15.87 12.38
N ARG A 371 -12.07 15.15 12.04
CA ARG A 371 -12.13 13.78 11.52
C ARG A 371 -12.70 12.79 12.53
N THR A 372 -12.35 12.89 13.82
CA THR A 372 -12.98 12.07 14.87
C THR A 372 -14.47 12.39 14.99
N ARG A 373 -14.85 13.66 14.98
CA ARG A 373 -16.25 14.10 15.04
C ARG A 373 -17.07 13.62 13.85
N LEU A 374 -16.52 13.69 12.63
CA LEU A 374 -17.16 13.19 11.42
C LEU A 374 -17.26 11.66 11.41
N SER A 375 -16.25 10.97 11.95
CA SER A 375 -16.30 9.50 12.09
C SER A 375 -17.35 9.03 13.10
N GLU A 376 -17.50 9.74 14.22
CA GLU A 376 -18.52 9.48 15.23
C GLU A 376 -19.92 9.81 14.70
N ALA A 377 -20.07 10.90 13.94
CA ALA A 377 -21.31 11.24 13.25
C ALA A 377 -21.69 10.15 12.23
N LEU A 378 -20.74 9.66 11.43
CA LEU A 378 -20.95 8.57 10.48
C LEU A 378 -21.34 7.26 11.17
N ALA A 379 -20.70 6.92 12.29
CA ALA A 379 -21.06 5.75 13.09
C ALA A 379 -22.47 5.87 13.69
N SER A 380 -22.82 7.06 14.20
CA SER A 380 -24.17 7.33 14.75
C SER A 380 -25.26 7.25 13.69
N GLU A 381 -24.96 7.70 12.47
CA GLU A 381 -25.92 7.67 11.36
C GLU A 381 -26.05 6.26 10.78
N LYS A 382 -24.95 5.48 10.71
CA LYS A 382 -24.99 4.05 10.37
C LYS A 382 -25.81 3.24 11.39
N ALA A 383 -25.72 3.57 12.69
CA ALA A 383 -26.53 2.93 13.72
C ALA A 383 -28.04 3.28 13.59
N LYS A 384 -28.37 4.54 13.27
CA LYS A 384 -29.75 4.96 12.95
C LYS A 384 -30.30 4.24 11.71
N VAL A 385 -29.47 4.03 10.69
CA VAL A 385 -29.84 3.29 9.49
C VAL A 385 -30.14 1.83 9.80
N GLN A 386 -29.30 1.15 10.59
CA GLN A 386 -29.59 -0.23 11.02
C GLN A 386 -30.88 -0.33 11.84
N GLN A 387 -31.15 0.65 12.70
CA GLN A 387 -32.37 0.68 13.50
C GLN A 387 -33.61 0.93 12.63
N LEU A 388 -33.54 1.85 11.67
CA LEU A 388 -34.63 2.12 10.73
C LEU A 388 -34.84 0.95 9.75
N GLU A 389 -33.79 0.27 9.30
CA GLU A 389 -33.88 -0.93 8.46
C GLU A 389 -34.55 -2.10 9.21
N SER A 390 -34.25 -2.25 10.51
CA SER A 390 -34.93 -3.20 11.39
C SER A 390 -36.41 -2.86 11.55
N ASP A 391 -36.75 -1.60 11.87
CA ASP A 391 -38.12 -1.15 12.04
C ASP A 391 -38.94 -1.22 10.74
N LEU A 392 -38.30 -0.95 9.59
CA LEU A 392 -38.92 -1.05 8.27
C LEU A 392 -39.14 -2.51 7.88
N SER A 393 -38.19 -3.41 8.14
CA SER A 393 -38.34 -4.85 7.91
C SER A 393 -39.46 -5.44 8.76
N GLN A 394 -39.62 -4.96 9.99
CA GLN A 394 -40.73 -5.34 10.87
C GLN A 394 -42.08 -4.83 10.36
N ARG A 395 -42.15 -3.60 9.84
CA ARG A 395 -43.37 -3.01 9.25
C ARG A 395 -43.77 -3.61 7.90
N VAL A 396 -42.80 -3.97 7.05
CA VAL A 396 -43.05 -4.64 5.76
C VAL A 396 -43.68 -6.04 5.96
N SER A 397 -43.41 -6.70 7.10
CA SER A 397 -44.07 -7.97 7.45
C SER A 397 -45.54 -7.83 7.91
N THR A 398 -45.97 -6.63 8.35
CA THR A 398 -47.25 -6.44 9.06
C THR A 398 -48.35 -5.75 8.25
N THR A 399 -48.06 -5.12 7.10
CA THR A 399 -49.11 -4.50 6.27
C THR A 399 -48.86 -4.67 4.77
N GLY A 400 -49.70 -5.47 4.11
CA GLY A 400 -49.71 -5.70 2.65
C GLY A 400 -50.27 -4.52 1.83
N GLY A 401 -49.66 -3.33 1.96
CA GLY A 401 -50.02 -2.12 1.20
C GLY A 401 -48.81 -1.51 0.49
N ALA A 402 -48.27 -2.20 -0.52
CA ALA A 402 -46.92 -1.96 -1.04
C ALA A 402 -46.79 -0.92 -2.19
N VAL A 403 -47.84 -0.28 -2.69
CA VAL A 403 -47.72 0.42 -4.00
C VAL A 403 -47.43 1.94 -3.90
N GLY A 404 -47.75 2.61 -2.78
CA GLY A 404 -47.59 4.08 -2.66
C GLY A 404 -46.32 4.57 -1.96
N LEU A 405 -45.71 3.75 -1.09
CA LEU A 405 -44.58 4.14 -0.23
C LEU A 405 -43.21 3.77 -0.82
N LEU A 406 -43.15 2.78 -1.71
CA LEU A 406 -41.90 2.33 -2.33
C LEU A 406 -41.14 3.46 -3.07
N PRO A 407 -41.78 4.34 -3.86
CA PRO A 407 -41.07 5.40 -4.58
C PRO A 407 -40.43 6.45 -3.67
N VAL A 408 -41.07 6.73 -2.53
CA VAL A 408 -40.55 7.68 -1.53
C VAL A 408 -39.41 7.04 -0.74
N VAL A 409 -39.54 5.76 -0.41
CA VAL A 409 -38.51 4.99 0.30
C VAL A 409 -37.29 4.74 -0.59
N THR A 410 -37.46 4.44 -1.88
CA THR A 410 -36.34 4.33 -2.82
C THR A 410 -35.66 5.67 -3.02
N SER A 411 -36.41 6.77 -3.20
CA SER A 411 -35.81 8.11 -3.32
C SER A 411 -35.05 8.53 -2.06
N GLN A 412 -35.56 8.21 -0.86
CA GLN A 412 -34.86 8.50 0.38
C GLN A 412 -33.60 7.64 0.50
N ARG A 413 -33.70 6.32 0.26
CA ARG A 413 -32.55 5.41 0.24
C ARG A 413 -31.45 5.87 -0.72
N ASP A 414 -31.81 6.33 -1.91
CA ASP A 414 -30.84 6.76 -2.92
C ASP A 414 -30.19 8.10 -2.54
N ARG A 415 -30.94 9.03 -1.92
CA ARG A 415 -30.38 10.26 -1.33
C ARG A 415 -29.43 9.98 -0.17
N PHE A 416 -29.78 9.03 0.70
CA PHE A 416 -28.93 8.62 1.82
C PHE A 416 -27.66 7.92 1.32
N ARG A 417 -27.75 7.04 0.31
CA ARG A 417 -26.56 6.47 -0.34
C ARG A 417 -25.66 7.52 -0.96
N SER A 418 -26.22 8.51 -1.65
CA SER A 418 -25.45 9.63 -2.20
C SER A 418 -24.73 10.40 -1.10
N ARG A 419 -25.43 10.70 0.01
CA ARG A 419 -24.83 11.43 1.13
C ARG A 419 -23.76 10.62 1.86
N THR A 420 -23.92 9.31 1.99
CA THR A 420 -22.89 8.43 2.56
C THR A 420 -21.67 8.36 1.65
N ALA A 421 -21.85 8.26 0.33
CA ALA A 421 -20.74 8.27 -0.63
C ALA A 421 -19.97 9.61 -0.62
N GLU A 422 -20.67 10.74 -0.55
CA GLU A 422 -20.07 12.07 -0.41
C GLU A 422 -19.23 12.18 0.88
N LEU A 423 -19.76 11.71 2.01
CA LEU A 423 -19.04 11.75 3.29
C LEU A 423 -17.84 10.80 3.31
N GLU A 424 -17.93 9.64 2.65
CA GLU A 424 -16.80 8.71 2.51
C GLU A 424 -15.71 9.30 1.60
N GLN A 425 -16.09 10.02 0.53
CA GLN A 425 -15.14 10.74 -0.32
C GLN A 425 -14.46 11.90 0.42
N GLU A 426 -15.20 12.67 1.21
CA GLU A 426 -14.63 13.76 2.02
C GLU A 426 -13.66 13.22 3.09
N LEU A 427 -14.00 12.09 3.73
CA LEU A 427 -13.10 11.40 4.67
C LEU A 427 -11.81 10.93 3.97
N GLN A 428 -11.91 10.40 2.75
CA GLN A 428 -10.76 10.00 1.95
C GLN A 428 -9.87 11.22 1.60
N ASN A 429 -10.47 12.33 1.15
CA ASN A 429 -9.74 13.56 0.86
C ASN A 429 -8.99 14.11 2.09
N GLN A 430 -9.66 14.15 3.25
CA GLN A 430 -9.02 14.58 4.50
C GLN A 430 -7.91 13.63 4.95
N SER A 431 -8.06 12.31 4.72
CA SER A 431 -7.02 11.33 5.02
C SER A 431 -5.76 11.53 4.15
N HIS A 432 -5.96 11.86 2.87
CA HIS A 432 -4.88 12.18 1.94
C HIS A 432 -4.16 13.47 2.34
N MET A 433 -4.89 14.53 2.69
CA MET A 433 -4.32 15.79 3.17
C MET A 433 -3.49 15.60 4.45
N LEU A 434 -3.94 14.77 5.40
CA LEU A 434 -3.17 14.45 6.60
C LEU A 434 -1.90 13.65 6.29
N GLN A 435 -1.92 12.79 5.28
CA GLN A 435 -0.74 12.05 4.83
C GLN A 435 0.30 12.99 4.22
N GLU A 436 -0.14 13.92 3.36
CA GLU A 436 0.73 14.94 2.79
C GLU A 436 1.35 15.85 3.88
N LEU A 437 0.56 16.30 4.85
CA LEU A 437 1.07 17.07 5.99
C LEU A 437 2.04 16.26 6.87
N ARG A 438 1.88 14.93 6.97
CA ARG A 438 2.83 14.05 7.68
C ARG A 438 4.16 13.96 6.94
N GLU A 439 4.12 13.80 5.62
CA GLU A 439 5.31 13.75 4.77
C GLU A 439 6.08 15.07 4.84
N GLN A 440 5.39 16.21 4.73
CA GLN A 440 5.99 17.54 4.90
C GLN A 440 6.65 17.73 6.27
N LEU A 441 6.01 17.29 7.36
CA LEU A 441 6.61 17.31 8.71
C LEU A 441 7.82 16.38 8.84
N SER A 442 7.78 15.20 8.23
CA SER A 442 8.90 14.26 8.24
C SER A 442 10.11 14.84 7.51
N SER A 443 9.88 15.51 6.38
CA SER A 443 10.89 16.22 5.61
C SER A 443 11.47 17.41 6.38
N ALA A 444 10.61 18.24 6.99
CA ALA A 444 11.05 19.36 7.84
C ALA A 444 11.85 18.90 9.07
N ARG A 445 11.47 17.78 9.69
CA ARG A 445 12.24 17.17 10.80
C ARG A 445 13.58 16.63 10.33
N ALA A 446 13.64 16.02 9.16
CA ALA A 446 14.89 15.52 8.58
C ALA A 446 15.85 16.67 8.25
N THR A 447 15.36 17.78 7.69
CA THR A 447 16.19 18.96 7.41
C THR A 447 16.65 19.64 8.70
N THR A 448 15.81 19.73 9.72
CA THR A 448 16.21 20.27 11.04
C THR A 448 17.28 19.39 11.69
N ARG A 449 17.13 18.06 11.65
CA ARG A 449 18.15 17.13 12.16
C ARG A 449 19.46 17.27 11.39
N GLY A 450 19.41 17.36 10.06
CA GLY A 450 20.60 17.57 9.24
C GLY A 450 21.30 18.90 9.53
N LEU A 451 20.55 19.96 9.84
CA LEU A 451 21.11 21.24 10.27
C LEU A 451 21.75 21.16 11.67
N GLN A 452 21.14 20.44 12.60
CA GLN A 452 21.70 20.20 13.93
C GLN A 452 22.98 19.36 13.89
N GLU A 453 23.03 18.33 13.04
CA GLU A 453 24.24 17.55 12.81
C GLU A 453 25.34 18.39 12.19
N LYS A 454 25.02 19.21 11.18
CA LYS A 454 25.97 20.18 10.61
C LYS A 454 26.50 21.14 11.66
N LEU A 455 25.62 21.73 12.48
CA LEU A 455 26.01 22.63 13.58
C LEU A 455 26.92 21.94 14.60
N ARG A 456 26.61 20.69 14.95
CA ARG A 456 27.45 19.87 15.84
C ARG A 456 28.82 19.62 15.24
N THR A 457 28.89 19.24 13.96
CA THR A 457 30.17 18.97 13.28
C THR A 457 31.01 20.24 13.11
N THR A 458 30.40 21.41 12.95
CA THR A 458 31.12 22.69 12.95
C THR A 458 31.59 23.09 14.35
N GLN A 459 30.83 22.74 15.39
CA GLN A 459 31.18 23.05 16.78
C GLN A 459 32.25 22.12 17.36
N ASP A 460 32.26 20.85 16.95
CA ASP A 460 33.36 19.91 17.22
C ASP A 460 34.65 20.36 16.52
N ARG A 461 34.55 20.82 15.26
CA ARG A 461 35.71 21.38 14.54
C ARG A 461 36.25 22.68 15.15
N GLY A 462 35.41 23.48 15.80
CA GLY A 462 35.84 24.68 16.53
C GLY A 462 36.44 24.41 17.92
N SER A 463 36.27 23.20 18.47
CA SER A 463 36.73 22.86 19.83
C SER A 463 38.09 22.12 19.87
N HIS A 464 38.70 21.84 18.72
CA HIS A 464 39.98 21.12 18.64
C HIS A 464 41.20 22.00 18.31
N ASP A 465 41.06 23.33 18.35
CA ASP A 465 42.14 24.29 18.03
C ASP A 465 42.82 24.88 19.29
N GLY A 466 42.88 24.12 20.39
CA GLY A 466 43.40 24.63 21.64
C GLY A 466 43.85 23.59 22.66
N ASP A 467 44.76 22.67 22.30
CA ASP A 467 45.79 22.20 23.25
C ASP A 467 46.95 21.41 22.60
N SER A 468 48.15 21.97 22.73
CA SER A 468 49.46 21.35 22.98
C SER A 468 49.98 20.06 22.28
N SER A 469 51.14 20.26 21.64
CA SER A 469 52.43 19.58 21.88
C SER A 469 52.78 18.25 21.19
N ALA A 470 53.80 18.35 20.33
CA ALA A 470 54.91 17.43 20.02
C ALA A 470 54.90 16.01 20.62
N VAL A 471 55.15 15.01 19.76
CA VAL A 471 56.23 14.01 19.88
C VAL A 471 56.24 13.07 18.65
N ASP A 472 57.33 13.19 17.90
CA ASP A 472 58.20 12.17 17.29
C ASP A 472 57.68 11.08 16.32
N MET A 473 58.43 10.98 15.22
CA MET A 473 58.33 10.01 14.11
C MET A 473 59.18 8.76 14.43
N PRO A 474 58.98 7.61 13.76
CA PRO A 474 59.95 7.26 12.71
C PRO A 474 59.40 6.45 11.51
N TYR A 475 59.93 6.76 10.32
CA TYR A 475 59.89 5.98 9.07
C TYR A 475 60.71 4.67 9.18
N PRO A 476 60.48 3.68 8.28
CA PRO A 476 61.42 3.51 7.15
C PRO A 476 60.82 2.96 5.82
N GLY A 477 61.43 3.40 4.69
CA GLY A 477 61.62 2.78 3.35
C GLY A 477 60.45 2.09 2.62
N GLY A 478 60.15 2.32 1.34
CA GLY A 478 61.01 2.62 0.19
C GLY A 478 61.17 1.37 -0.69
N ILE A 479 60.57 1.35 -1.89
CA ILE A 479 61.00 0.67 -3.14
C ILE A 479 60.03 1.11 -4.25
N GLY A 480 60.56 1.72 -5.31
CA GLY A 480 59.82 2.11 -6.50
C GLY A 480 59.79 1.04 -7.59
N MET A 481 58.88 1.18 -8.55
CA MET A 481 59.08 0.66 -9.91
C MET A 481 58.18 1.36 -10.95
N HIS A 482 58.84 2.14 -11.79
CA HIS A 482 58.67 2.41 -13.23
C HIS A 482 57.38 2.04 -14.00
N LEU A 483 56.87 3.09 -14.68
CA LEU A 483 56.62 3.23 -16.14
C LEU A 483 55.67 2.22 -16.86
N ARG A 484 54.60 2.74 -17.48
CA ARG A 484 54.58 3.00 -18.95
C ARG A 484 53.34 3.79 -19.41
N ASP A 485 53.67 4.76 -20.25
CA ASP A 485 52.88 5.70 -21.07
C ASP A 485 52.09 5.03 -22.21
N SER A 486 50.94 5.62 -22.60
CA SER A 486 50.41 5.67 -23.98
C SER A 486 49.17 6.59 -24.03
N THR A 487 49.42 7.83 -24.46
CA THR A 487 48.73 8.61 -25.53
C THR A 487 47.50 7.92 -26.19
N GLN A 488 46.41 8.56 -26.62
CA GLN A 488 46.21 9.82 -27.37
C GLN A 488 44.69 9.89 -27.68
N GLY A 489 44.13 11.08 -27.94
CA GLY A 489 42.88 11.16 -28.73
C GLY A 489 41.89 12.24 -28.32
N SER A 490 42.25 13.49 -28.61
CA SER A 490 41.41 14.68 -28.70
C SER A 490 40.18 14.46 -29.61
N ASP A 491 39.05 15.08 -29.29
CA ASP A 491 38.38 16.07 -30.17
C ASP A 491 36.98 16.46 -29.65
N HIS A 492 36.85 17.74 -29.28
CA HIS A 492 35.61 18.53 -29.34
C HIS A 492 35.86 19.66 -30.34
N PRO A 493 34.86 20.14 -31.12
CA PRO A 493 34.17 21.36 -30.68
C PRO A 493 32.70 21.58 -31.15
N TRP A 494 31.92 22.21 -30.27
CA TRP A 494 30.88 23.26 -30.43
C TRP A 494 30.09 23.46 -31.76
N GLU A 495 28.74 23.51 -31.70
CA GLU A 495 27.96 24.78 -31.60
C GLU A 495 26.41 24.59 -31.62
N PRO A 496 25.62 25.60 -31.14
CA PRO A 496 24.18 25.51 -30.89
C PRO A 496 23.30 26.18 -31.98
N ILE A 497 22.09 25.64 -32.21
CA ILE A 497 21.10 26.22 -33.14
C ILE A 497 20.11 27.11 -32.38
N ARG A 498 20.08 28.41 -32.72
CA ARG A 498 18.95 29.31 -32.46
C ARG A 498 18.55 30.08 -33.73
N SER A 499 17.22 30.27 -33.82
CA SER A 499 16.47 31.28 -34.56
C SER A 499 16.12 30.99 -36.02
N HIS A 500 14.81 30.90 -36.29
CA HIS A 500 14.09 31.71 -37.28
C HIS A 500 12.57 31.51 -37.10
N VAL A 501 11.89 32.47 -36.49
CA VAL A 501 10.46 32.72 -36.71
C VAL A 501 10.34 34.17 -37.12
N ARG A 502 10.00 34.38 -38.39
CA ARG A 502 9.74 35.66 -39.02
C ARG A 502 8.23 35.72 -39.25
N GLY A 503 7.55 36.68 -38.65
CA GLY A 503 6.14 36.95 -38.89
C GLY A 503 5.91 37.74 -40.18
N PHE A 504 4.68 37.70 -40.68
CA PHE A 504 3.94 38.64 -41.55
C PHE A 504 2.56 37.98 -41.73
N GLY A 505 1.40 38.65 -41.61
CA GLY A 505 1.04 40.02 -41.32
C GLY A 505 -0.46 40.09 -41.08
#